data_AF-A0A921L9B3-F1
#
_entry.id   AF-A0A921L9B3-F1
#
_cell.length_a   1.000
_cell.length_b   1.000
_cell.length_c   1.000
_cell.angle_alpha   90.00
_cell.angle_beta   90.00
_cell.angle_gamma   90.00
#
_symmetry.space_group_name_H-M   'P 1'
#
loop_
_entity.id
_entity.type
_entity.pdbx_description
1 polymer ?
#
loop_
_entity_poly.entity_id
_entity_poly.type
_entity_poly.pdbx_seq_one_letter_code
_entity_poly.pdbx_strand_id
1 'polypeptide(L)' 'MPLYDHNGKLIGRTLAPGTSWKTDQLATINGREYYRVATNEYVLA' A
#
# COMPACT_ATOMS: atom_id res chain seq x y z
N MET A 1 3.64 -6.46 -6.34
CA MET A 1 3.17 -5.06 -6.28
C MET A 1 4.04 -4.29 -5.30
N PRO A 2 4.50 -3.08 -5.64
CA PRO A 2 5.29 -2.23 -4.74
C PRO A 2 4.46 -1.82 -3.52
N LEU A 3 5.09 -1.84 -2.35
CA LEU A 3 4.49 -1.36 -1.11
C LEU A 3 5.04 0.04 -0.78
N TYR A 4 4.21 0.85 -0.14
CA TYR A 4 4.50 2.22 0.26
C TYR A 4 4.28 2.40 1.76
N ASP A 5 5.04 3.28 2.40
CA ASP A 5 4.82 3.70 3.79
C ASP A 5 3.79 4.84 3.89
N HIS A 6 3.51 5.32 5.12
CA HIS A 6 2.58 6.44 5.36
C HIS A 6 3.02 7.77 4.72
N ASN A 7 4.29 7.88 4.29
CA ASN A 7 4.83 9.04 3.59
C ASN A 7 4.78 8.86 2.06
N GLY A 8 4.31 7.71 1.57
CA GLY A 8 4.29 7.37 0.16
C GLY A 8 5.68 6.97 -0.36
N LYS A 9 6.60 6.62 0.54
CA LYS A 9 7.92 6.11 0.17
C LYS A 9 7.83 4.62 -0.08
N LEU A 10 8.47 4.16 -1.14
CA LEU A 10 8.60 2.75 -1.43
C LEU A 10 9.31 2.04 -0.27
N ILE A 11 8.62 1.12 0.37
CA ILE A 11 9.22 0.12 1.24
C ILE A 11 9.70 -1.00 0.32
N GLY A 12 10.96 -1.42 0.43
CA GLY A 12 11.59 -2.41 -0.46
C GLY A 12 10.99 -3.83 -0.40
N ARG A 13 9.77 -3.96 0.11
CA ARG A 13 8.96 -5.16 0.16
C ARG A 13 7.97 -5.10 -0.99
N THR A 14 7.73 -6.25 -1.61
CA THR A 14 6.72 -6.37 -2.66
C THR A 14 5.72 -7.44 -2.28
N LEU A 15 4.44 -7.15 -2.49
CA LEU A 15 3.41 -8.17 -2.43
C LEU A 15 3.53 -9.12 -3.62
N ALA A 16 3.31 -10.41 -3.36
CA ALA A 16 3.25 -11.41 -4.41
C ALA A 16 2.12 -11.05 -5.40
N PRO A 17 2.38 -11.12 -6.72
CA PRO A 17 1.33 -11.00 -7.72
C PRO A 17 0.39 -12.22 -7.66
N GLY A 18 -0.91 -12.00 -7.84
CA GLY A 18 -1.91 -13.08 -7.90
C GLY A 18 -2.48 -13.53 -6.55
N THR A 19 -2.10 -12.91 -5.44
CA THR A 19 -2.73 -13.14 -4.13
C THR A 19 -3.75 -12.04 -3.82
N SER A 20 -4.93 -12.43 -3.34
CA SER A 20 -5.95 -11.49 -2.90
C SER A 20 -5.57 -10.89 -1.55
N TRP A 21 -5.18 -9.63 -1.53
CA TRP A 21 -4.84 -8.92 -0.30
C TRP A 21 -6.09 -8.28 0.28
N LYS A 22 -6.29 -8.47 1.60
CA LYS A 22 -7.35 -7.76 2.30
C LYS A 22 -6.87 -6.35 2.61
N THR A 23 -7.65 -5.38 2.17
CA THR A 23 -7.42 -3.97 2.43
C THR A 23 -8.48 -3.53 3.43
N ASP A 24 -8.08 -2.84 4.48
CA ASP A 24 -9.01 -2.42 5.52
C ASP A 24 -9.43 -0.96 5.38
N GLN A 25 -8.56 -0.12 4.81
CA GLN A 25 -8.83 1.31 4.59
C GLN A 25 -8.20 1.83 3.30
N LEU A 26 -8.78 2.89 2.76
CA LEU A 26 -8.16 3.77 1.77
C LEU A 26 -7.49 4.94 2.49
N ALA A 27 -6.26 5.26 2.08
CA ALA A 27 -5.50 6.39 2.56
C ALA A 27 -5.05 7.25 1.39
N THR A 28 -5.24 8.56 1.49
CA THR A 28 -4.72 9.50 0.51
C THR A 28 -3.35 10.00 0.97
N ILE A 29 -2.29 9.62 0.26
CA ILE A 29 -0.91 10.01 0.57
C ILE A 29 -0.37 10.83 -0.61
N ASN A 30 0.10 12.06 -0.36
CA ASN A 30 0.57 12.97 -1.41
C ASN A 30 -0.42 13.15 -2.58
N GLY A 31 -1.73 13.19 -2.29
CA GLY A 31 -2.78 13.37 -3.30
C GLY A 31 -3.05 12.14 -4.17
N ARG A 32 -2.47 10.98 -3.84
CA ARG A 32 -2.78 9.68 -4.48
C ARG A 32 -3.48 8.77 -3.49
N GLU A 33 -4.41 7.97 -3.97
CA GLU A 33 -5.11 6.99 -3.15
C GLU A 33 -4.31 5.69 -3.04
N TYR A 34 -4.27 5.15 -1.83
CA TYR A 34 -3.61 3.88 -1.52
C TYR A 34 -4.51 3.02 -0.67
N TYR A 35 -4.45 1.71 -0.90
CA TYR A 35 -5.05 0.71 -0.06
C TYR A 35 -4.10 0.30 1.07
N ARG A 36 -4.54 0.45 2.33
CA ARG A 36 -3.79 -0.04 3.48
C ARG A 36 -3.89 -1.56 3.56
N VAL A 37 -2.72 -2.22 3.62
CA VAL A 37 -2.60 -3.67 3.76
C VAL A 37 -2.04 -4.09 5.12
N ALA A 38 -1.28 -3.21 5.78
CA ALA A 38 -0.81 -3.40 7.16
C ALA A 38 -0.48 -2.05 7.84
N THR A 39 -0.08 -2.09 9.11
CA THR A 39 0.39 -0.89 9.84
C THR A 39 1.60 -0.28 9.13
N ASN A 40 1.45 0.95 8.61
CA ASN A 40 2.45 1.63 7.77
C ASN A 40 2.78 0.93 6.44
N GLU A 41 1.91 0.06 5.92
CA GLU A 41 2.11 -0.55 4.59
C GLU A 41 0.88 -0.36 3.71
N TYR A 42 1.12 0.18 2.51
CA TYR A 42 0.09 0.64 1.58
C TYR A 42 0.41 0.19 0.15
N VAL A 43 -0.61 -0.01 -0.67
CA VAL A 43 -0.51 -0.34 -2.09
C VAL A 43 -1.20 0.75 -2.89
N LEU A 44 -0.61 1.21 -3.98
CA LEU A 44 -1.25 2.21 -4.84
C LEU A 44 -2.56 1.65 -5.42
N ALA A 45 -3.64 2.43 -5.31
CA ALA A 45 -4.96 2.06 -5.84
C ALA A 45 -5.01 2.09 -7.37
#